data_AF-A0A422QSE9-F1
#
_entry.id   AF-A0A422QSE9-F1
#
_cell.length_a   1.000
_cell.length_b   1.000
_cell.length_c   1.000
_cell.angle_alpha   90.00
_cell.angle_beta   90.00
_cell.angle_gamma   90.00
#
_symmetry.space_group_name_H-M   'P 1'
#
loop_
_entity.id
_entity.type
_entity.pdbx_description
1 polymer ?
#
loop_
_entity_poly.entity_id
_entity_poly.type
_entity_poly.pdbx_seq_one_letter_code
_entity_poly.pdbx_strand_id
1 'polypeptide(L)'
;MLIGMIEGVTRIIGKHQGYRGLPLRDEMINCTVNGDATPVMVSAWVPTPEELERLNAGASVHLRVLGTAHPPVILDVGDVPA
;
A
#
# COMPACT_ATOMS: atom_id res chain seq x y z
N MET A 1 5.28 7.90 0.99
CA MET A 1 5.85 6.93 0.02
C MET A 1 5.38 7.23 -1.40
N LEU A 2 6.14 6.78 -2.39
CA LEU A 2 5.77 6.84 -3.82
C LEU A 2 5.11 5.52 -4.25
N ILE A 3 4.08 5.61 -5.10
CA ILE A 3 3.49 4.43 -5.75
C ILE A 3 4.52 3.86 -6.73
N GLY A 4 4.90 2.60 -6.54
CA GLY A 4 5.81 1.87 -7.42
C GLY A 4 5.06 1.03 -8.45
N MET A 5 5.67 0.85 -9.63
CA MET A 5 5.29 -0.28 -10.48
C MET A 5 5.77 -1.58 -9.84
N ILE A 6 4.89 -2.59 -9.84
CA ILE A 6 5.19 -3.92 -9.32
C ILE A 6 5.38 -4.90 -10.50
N GLU A 7 6.28 -5.87 -10.34
CA GLU A 7 6.47 -6.93 -11.33
C GLU A 7 5.18 -7.77 -11.47
N GLY A 8 4.78 -8.09 -12.70
CA GLY A 8 3.59 -8.89 -12.95
C GLY A 8 2.27 -8.14 -12.73
N VAL A 9 2.25 -6.81 -12.84
CA VAL A 9 1.02 -5.99 -12.82
C VAL A 9 -0.06 -6.61 -13.71
N THR A 10 -1.25 -6.77 -13.14
CA THR A 10 -2.44 -7.25 -13.83
C THR A 10 -3.36 -6.10 -14.25
N ARG A 11 -3.40 -5.01 -13.47
CA ARG A 11 -4.17 -3.79 -13.81
C ARG A 11 -3.67 -2.54 -13.10
N ILE A 12 -4.15 -1.38 -13.55
CA ILE A 12 -3.94 -0.08 -12.89
C ILE A 12 -5.33 0.52 -12.59
N ILE A 13 -5.61 0.86 -11.33
CA ILE A 13 -6.91 1.40 -10.90
C ILE A 13 -6.81 2.87 -10.46
N GLY A 14 -7.95 3.53 -10.20
CA GLY A 14 -8.03 4.86 -9.57
C GLY A 14 -7.72 6.06 -10.47
N LYS A 15 -7.00 5.87 -11.59
CA LYS A 15 -6.59 6.96 -12.50
C LYS A 15 -7.76 7.82 -13.01
N HIS A 16 -8.87 7.19 -13.38
CA HIS A 16 -10.06 7.89 -13.90
C HIS A 16 -10.89 8.62 -12.82
N GLN A 17 -10.55 8.47 -11.55
CA GLN A 17 -11.22 9.10 -10.41
C GLN A 17 -10.46 10.31 -9.87
N GLY A 18 -9.41 10.77 -10.58
CA GLY A 18 -8.56 11.89 -10.15
C GLY A 18 -7.39 11.50 -9.23
N TYR A 19 -7.24 10.21 -8.89
CA TYR A 19 -6.09 9.71 -8.14
C TYR A 19 -4.91 9.40 -9.06
N ARG A 20 -3.70 9.33 -8.49
CA ARG A 20 -2.56 8.69 -9.17
C ARG A 20 -2.92 7.23 -9.40
N GLY A 21 -2.66 6.72 -10.60
CA GLY A 21 -2.97 5.33 -10.94
C GLY A 21 -2.24 4.37 -10.00
N LEU A 22 -2.94 3.39 -9.47
CA LEU A 22 -2.39 2.37 -8.56
C LEU A 22 -2.21 1.05 -9.31
N PRO A 23 -0.96 0.66 -9.64
CA PRO A 23 -0.67 -0.64 -10.21
C PRO A 23 -0.91 -1.74 -9.18
N LEU A 24 -1.63 -2.78 -9.59
CA LEU A 24 -1.94 -3.95 -8.79
C LEU A 24 -1.55 -5.23 -9.51
N ARG A 25 -1.12 -6.22 -8.74
CA ARG A 25 -1.03 -7.62 -9.15
C ARG A 25 -2.05 -8.44 -8.35
N ASP A 26 -2.88 -9.21 -9.03
CA ASP A 26 -3.75 -10.20 -8.38
C ASP A 26 -2.95 -11.47 -8.10
N GLU A 27 -3.11 -12.01 -6.90
CA GLU A 27 -2.42 -13.23 -6.46
C GLU A 27 -3.35 -14.07 -5.59
N MET A 28 -3.01 -15.35 -5.45
CA MET A 28 -3.66 -16.25 -4.49
C MET A 28 -2.65 -16.59 -3.40
N ILE A 29 -3.03 -16.41 -2.14
CA ILE A 29 -2.20 -16.73 -0.97
C ILE A 29 -2.92 -17.71 -0.05
N ASN A 30 -2.19 -18.48 0.74
CA ASN A 30 -2.79 -19.22 1.84
C ASN A 30 -2.82 -18.32 3.07
N CYS A 31 -4.03 -18.03 3.58
CA CYS A 31 -4.25 -17.16 4.72
C CYS A 31 -4.76 -17.99 5.89
N THR A 32 -4.13 -17.87 7.06
CA THR A 32 -4.54 -18.61 8.27
C THR A 32 -5.96 -18.30 8.73
N VAL A 33 -6.50 -17.13 8.37
CA VAL A 33 -7.86 -16.70 8.75
C VAL A 33 -8.88 -16.96 7.64
N ASN A 34 -8.51 -16.76 6.37
CA ASN A 34 -9.43 -16.84 5.24
C ASN A 34 -9.33 -18.14 4.42
N GLY A 35 -8.38 -19.01 4.75
CA GLY A 35 -8.18 -20.32 4.11
C GLY A 35 -7.15 -20.32 2.97
N ASP A 36 -7.00 -21.50 2.37
CA ASP A 36 -6.11 -21.72 1.23
C ASP A 36 -6.63 -21.02 -0.03
N ALA A 37 -5.71 -20.60 -0.91
CA ALA A 37 -6.03 -19.93 -2.17
C ALA A 37 -6.95 -18.70 -1.99
N THR A 38 -6.71 -17.88 -0.97
CA THR A 38 -7.38 -16.61 -0.75
C THR A 38 -6.92 -15.58 -1.80
N PRO A 39 -7.84 -14.93 -2.55
CA PRO A 39 -7.49 -13.90 -3.51
C PRO A 39 -7.05 -12.61 -2.81
N VAL A 40 -5.95 -12.02 -3.29
CA VAL A 40 -5.41 -10.75 -2.79
C VAL A 40 -4.95 -9.86 -3.94
N MET A 41 -4.83 -8.56 -3.65
CA MET A 41 -4.28 -7.56 -4.56
C MET A 41 -3.04 -6.94 -3.93
N VAL A 42 -1.92 -6.95 -4.65
CA VAL A 42 -0.64 -6.44 -4.17
C VAL A 42 -0.27 -5.15 -4.89
N SER A 43 0.12 -4.13 -4.12
CA SER A 43 0.71 -2.88 -4.62
C SER A 43 2.11 -2.67 -4.02
N ALA A 44 3.00 -2.00 -4.76
CA ALA A 44 4.32 -1.65 -4.28
C ALA A 44 4.39 -0.17 -3.88
N TRP A 45 5.07 0.10 -2.76
CA TRP A 45 5.30 1.45 -2.24
C TRP A 45 6.79 1.62 -1.96
N VAL A 46 7.37 2.68 -2.53
CA VAL A 46 8.80 2.96 -2.43
C VAL A 46 8.96 4.19 -1.54
N PRO A 47 9.68 4.10 -0.41
CA PRO A 47 9.89 5.27 0.43
C PRO A 47 10.76 6.30 -0.30
N THR A 48 10.52 7.58 -0.01
CA THR A 48 11.51 8.62 -0.34
C THR A 48 12.76 8.45 0.55
N PRO A 49 13.91 9.09 0.23
CA PRO A 49 15.09 9.01 1.09
C PRO A 49 14.82 9.43 2.55
N GLU A 50 14.08 10.53 2.75
CA GLU A 50 13.69 11.02 4.08
C GLU A 50 12.76 10.03 4.81
N GLU A 51 11.80 9.45 4.11
CA GLU A 51 10.94 8.41 4.68
C GLU A 51 11.73 7.15 5.04
N LEU A 52 12.73 6.78 4.23
CA LEU A 52 13.61 5.66 4.50
C LEU A 52 14.48 5.91 5.75
N GLU A 53 14.98 7.13 5.92
CA GLU A 53 15.69 7.54 7.15
C GLU A 53 14.81 7.37 8.39
N ARG A 54 13.54 7.81 8.32
CA ARG A 54 12.57 7.65 9.41
C ARG A 54 12.27 6.17 9.70
N LEU A 55 12.06 5.36 8.67
CA LEU A 55 11.85 3.92 8.83
C LEU A 55 13.07 3.27 9.52
N ASN A 56 14.28 3.63 9.11
CA ASN A 56 15.52 3.15 9.74
C ASN A 56 15.66 3.63 11.20
N ALA A 57 15.10 4.79 11.53
CA ALA A 57 15.03 5.32 12.89
C ALA A 57 13.89 4.71 13.73
N GLY A 58 13.11 3.76 13.19
CA GLY A 58 12.06 3.05 13.92
C GLY A 58 10.65 3.61 13.74
N ALA A 59 10.43 4.50 12.77
CA ALA A 59 9.09 4.94 12.43
C ALA A 59 8.25 3.81 11.80
N SER A 60 6.93 3.85 12.04
CA SER A 60 5.95 2.90 11.48
C SER A 60 5.45 3.31 10.09
N VAL A 61 4.95 2.37 9.31
CA VAL A 61 4.11 2.67 8.12
C VAL A 61 2.65 2.81 8.58
N HIS A 62 1.98 3.88 8.20
CA HIS A 62 0.59 4.18 8.50
C HIS A 62 -0.32 3.96 7.29
N LEU A 63 -1.36 3.17 7.48
CA LEU A 63 -2.52 3.08 6.57
C LEU A 63 -3.60 4.07 7.02
N ARG A 64 -3.98 5.04 6.18
CA ARG A 64 -5.03 6.02 6.49
C ARG A 64 -6.30 5.73 5.69
N VAL A 65 -7.44 5.69 6.37
CA VAL A 65 -8.78 5.51 5.79
C VAL A 65 -9.46 6.89 5.73
N LEU A 66 -9.93 7.34 4.56
CA LEU A 66 -10.55 8.66 4.41
C LEU A 66 -12.05 8.62 4.73
N GLY A 67 -12.49 9.45 5.67
CA GLY A 67 -13.90 9.62 6.04
C GLY A 67 -14.28 8.95 7.36
N THR A 68 -15.58 8.84 7.61
CA THR A 68 -16.16 8.29 8.86
C THR A 68 -16.87 6.94 8.65
N ALA A 69 -16.98 6.49 7.40
CA ALA A 69 -17.37 5.13 6.99
C ALA A 69 -16.21 4.54 6.16
N HIS A 70 -16.16 3.22 5.97
CA HIS A 70 -15.00 2.58 5.32
C HIS A 70 -15.00 2.75 3.79
N PRO A 71 -14.27 3.75 3.25
CA PRO A 71 -13.34 3.60 2.12
C PRO A 71 -12.14 4.60 2.20
N PRO A 72 -11.61 5.14 1.08
CA PRO A 72 -10.22 5.08 0.56
C PRO A 72 -9.06 4.87 1.54
N VAL A 73 -8.07 4.06 1.13
CA VAL A 73 -6.84 3.77 1.90
C VAL A 73 -5.58 4.48 1.35
N ILE A 74 -4.68 4.94 2.22
CA ILE A 74 -3.37 5.57 1.88
C ILE A 74 -2.26 4.94 2.72
N LEU A 75 -1.09 4.64 2.14
CA LEU A 75 0.11 4.23 2.89
C LEU A 75 1.12 5.38 2.99
N ASP A 76 1.62 5.62 4.20
CA ASP A 76 2.60 6.68 4.50
C ASP A 76 3.58 6.26 5.61
N VAL A 77 4.69 6.96 5.80
CA VAL A 77 5.61 6.73 6.93
C VAL A 77 5.26 7.68 8.08
N GLY A 78 5.18 7.15 9.31
CA GLY A 78 4.92 7.87 10.56
C GLY A 78 6.16 8.62 11.06
N ASP A 79 6.00 9.58 11.98
CA ASP A 79 7.13 10.33 12.51
C ASP A 79 8.00 9.42 13.40
N VAL A 80 9.29 9.75 13.53
CA VAL A 80 10.20 8.99 14.41
C VAL A 80 9.71 9.12 15.86
N PRO A 81 9.51 8.01 16.59
CA PRO A 81 9.13 8.06 17.99
C PRO A 81 10.17 8.81 18.86
N ALA A 82 9.70 9.54 19.87
CA ALA A 82 10.54 10.25 20.84
C ALA A 82 11.13 9.33 21.91
#